data_AF-A0A9N9HR26-F1
#
_entry.id   AF-A0A9N9HR26-F1
#
_cell.length_a   1.000
_cell.length_b   1.000
_cell.length_c   1.000
_cell.angle_alpha   90.00
_cell.angle_beta   90.00
_cell.angle_gamma   90.00
#
_symmetry.space_group_name_H-M   'P 1'
#
loop_
_entity.id
_entity.type
_entity.pdbx_description
1 polymer ?
#
loop_
_entity_poly.entity_id
_entity_poly.type
_entity_poly.pdbx_seq_one_letter_code
_entity_poly.pdbx_strand_id
1 'polypeptide(L)'
;MIITVEANTLEISSSLTRRLKVTLIEVDNHHFERNKPSRTERVLNEGDTIDVGYSEIQFRLAYDPIIVYYENLPSEKEIEVLEACEKTGIKALVGNPWKMKKCTHLISAVASCTETIMIALIKGIPIIYSTWLSELASEAYMKRMQHSYTLPDYRLHLPPISFSIPTSPSSSFHNNDNRR
;
A
#
# COMPACT_ATOMS: atom_id res chain seq x y z
N MET A 1 10.32 6.10 26.16
CA MET A 1 10.07 6.90 24.93
C MET A 1 9.01 6.18 24.11
N ILE A 2 7.93 6.87 23.75
CA ILE A 2 6.87 6.33 22.88
C ILE A 2 6.97 7.13 21.58
N ILE A 3 7.35 6.47 20.49
CA ILE A 3 7.26 7.07 19.16
C ILE A 3 5.84 6.81 18.65
N THR A 4 4.99 7.82 18.72
CA THR A 4 3.64 7.74 18.17
C THR A 4 3.68 8.21 16.72
N VAL A 5 3.63 7.28 15.77
CA VAL A 5 3.46 7.62 14.35
C VAL A 5 1.97 7.80 14.08
N GLU A 6 1.48 9.03 14.15
CA GLU A 6 0.13 9.36 13.67
C GLU A 6 0.17 9.47 12.15
N ALA A 7 -0.43 8.51 11.45
CA ALA A 7 -0.65 8.60 10.02
C ALA A 7 -1.76 9.63 9.74
N ASN A 8 -1.40 10.91 9.62
CA ASN A 8 -2.33 11.92 9.11
C ASN A 8 -2.36 11.90 7.58
N THR A 9 -3.58 11.96 7.08
CA THR A 9 -3.97 11.92 5.67
C THR A 9 -3.23 12.96 4.83
N LEU A 10 -2.74 12.49 3.68
CA LEU A 10 -1.93 13.21 2.69
C LEU A 10 -2.66 14.43 2.11
N GLU A 11 -2.03 15.61 2.18
CA GLU A 11 -2.26 16.67 1.19
C GLU A 11 -1.68 16.20 -0.16
N ILE A 12 -2.56 16.02 -1.14
CA ILE A 12 -2.20 15.64 -2.51
C ILE A 12 -1.62 16.88 -3.20
N SER A 13 -0.29 17.03 -3.13
CA SER A 13 0.47 17.89 -4.04
C SER A 13 1.14 17.00 -5.09
N SER A 14 0.84 17.28 -6.35
CA SER A 14 1.13 16.52 -7.56
C SER A 14 2.60 16.47 -7.98
N SER A 15 3.53 16.26 -7.04
CA SER A 15 4.91 15.90 -7.36
C SER A 15 5.45 14.88 -6.36
N LEU A 16 6.33 14.02 -6.87
CA LEU A 16 6.78 12.75 -6.30
C LEU A 16 7.69 12.91 -5.06
N THR A 17 7.21 13.51 -3.97
CA THR A 17 7.89 13.53 -2.66
C THR A 17 6.87 13.22 -1.57
N ARG A 18 6.75 11.93 -1.22
CA ARG A 18 5.86 11.46 -0.16
C ARG A 18 6.39 11.94 1.18
N ARG A 19 5.78 12.98 1.74
CA ARG A 19 6.13 13.51 3.07
C ARG A 19 5.40 12.68 4.12
N LEU A 20 6.13 11.96 4.96
CA LEU A 20 5.56 11.37 6.18
C LEU A 20 5.68 12.41 7.30
N LYS A 21 4.54 12.89 7.83
CA LYS A 21 4.57 13.70 9.06
C LYS A 21 4.70 12.74 10.24
N VAL A 22 5.93 12.47 10.67
CA VAL A 22 6.21 11.67 11.87
C VAL A 22 6.43 12.61 13.05
N THR A 23 5.52 12.63 14.02
CA THR A 23 5.68 13.46 15.22
C THR A 23 6.51 12.72 16.27
N LEU A 24 7.67 13.27 16.63
CA LEU A 24 8.47 12.79 17.75
C LEU A 24 8.01 13.48 19.04
N ILE A 25 7.76 12.71 20.09
CA ILE A 25 7.47 13.24 21.42
C ILE A 25 8.58 12.76 22.35
N GLU A 26 9.53 13.67 22.61
CA GLU A 26 10.56 13.44 23.61
C GLU A 26 9.96 13.73 24.99
N VAL A 27 10.04 12.74 25.88
CA VAL A 27 9.57 12.86 27.27
C VAL A 27 10.83 12.85 28.13
N ASP A 28 11.29 14.04 28.51
CA ASP A 28 12.40 14.20 29.45
C ASP A 28 11.99 13.65 30.81
N ASN A 29 12.62 12.54 31.21
CA ASN A 29 12.41 11.91 32.51
C ASN A 29 13.43 12.38 33.57
N HIS A 30 14.06 13.54 33.39
CA HIS A 30 14.95 14.08 34.42
C HIS A 30 14.12 14.72 35.55
N HIS A 31 14.36 14.21 36.75
CA HIS A 31 13.67 14.51 38.01
C HIS A 31 13.44 16.01 38.29
N PHE A 32 12.26 16.31 38.87
CA PHE A 32 11.95 17.49 39.68
C PHE A 32 12.14 18.87 39.01
N GLU A 33 11.19 19.29 38.17
CA GLU A 33 10.59 20.62 38.25
C GLU A 33 9.35 20.68 37.35
N ARG A 34 8.36 21.50 37.75
CA ARG A 34 7.02 21.61 37.14
C ARG A 34 7.03 22.23 35.73
N ASN A 35 7.76 21.67 34.77
CA ASN A 35 7.77 22.16 33.40
C ASN A 35 7.19 21.11 32.45
N LYS A 36 6.16 21.53 31.70
CA LYS A 36 5.48 20.73 30.68
C LYS A 36 6.50 20.09 29.73
N PRO A 37 6.26 18.84 29.26
CA PRO A 37 7.09 18.25 28.22
C PRO A 37 7.14 19.20 27.01
N SER A 38 8.36 19.51 26.54
CA SER A 38 8.57 20.28 25.32
C SER A 38 8.14 19.43 24.13
N ARG A 39 7.03 19.77 23.50
CA ARG A 39 6.55 19.09 22.29
C ARG A 39 7.23 19.71 21.08
N THR A 40 8.18 19.00 20.48
CA THR A 40 8.84 19.43 19.24
C THR A 40 8.30 18.61 18.07
N GLU A 41 7.50 19.21 17.19
CA GLU A 41 7.06 18.54 15.97
C GLU A 41 8.08 18.74 14.84
N ARG A 42 8.55 17.64 14.24
CA ARG A 42 9.44 17.67 13.08
C ARG A 42 8.82 16.85 11.96
N VAL A 43 8.84 17.35 10.73
CA VAL A 43 8.48 16.54 9.55
C VAL A 43 9.75 15.80 9.10
N LEU A 44 9.64 14.50 8.87
CA LEU A 44 10.76 13.65 8.46
C LEU A 44 10.58 13.19 7.03
N ASN A 45 11.69 13.07 6.32
CA ASN A 45 11.76 12.51 4.98
C ASN A 45 12.32 11.09 5.01
N GLU A 46 12.04 10.32 3.96
CA GLU A 46 12.69 9.03 3.76
C GLU A 46 14.21 9.19 3.79
N GLY A 47 14.87 8.36 4.58
CA GLY A 47 16.30 8.36 4.79
C GLY A 47 16.78 9.26 5.93
N ASP A 48 15.92 10.10 6.51
CA ASP A 48 16.28 10.95 7.65
C ASP A 48 16.66 10.10 8.86
N THR A 49 17.63 10.59 9.62
CA THR A 49 18.07 10.01 10.88
C THR A 49 17.39 10.71 12.05
N ILE A 50 16.95 9.91 13.02
CA ILE A 50 16.35 10.32 14.28
C ILE A 50 17.34 9.93 15.37
N ASP A 51 17.97 10.94 15.96
CA ASP A 51 18.75 10.80 17.18
C ASP A 51 17.81 10.81 18.38
N VAL A 52 18.06 9.92 19.35
CA VAL A 52 17.22 9.79 20.55
C VAL A 52 18.03 10.09 21.80
N GLY A 53 17.72 11.23 22.43
CA GLY A 53 18.42 11.73 23.62
C GLY A 53 19.93 11.85 23.43
N TYR A 54 20.69 11.59 24.49
CA TYR A 54 22.16 11.58 24.48
C TYR A 54 22.77 10.22 24.10
N SER A 55 21.96 9.29 23.58
CA SER A 55 22.47 7.98 23.20
C SER A 55 23.14 8.03 21.83
N GLU A 56 24.13 7.17 21.60
CA GLU A 56 24.71 6.95 20.26
C GLU A 56 23.77 6.16 19.32
N ILE A 57 22.53 5.89 19.75
CA ILE A 57 21.56 5.12 18.98
C ILE A 57 20.85 6.05 18.01
N GLN A 58 21.03 5.76 16.73
CA GLN A 58 20.43 6.47 15.61
C GLN A 58 19.40 5.56 14.92
N PHE A 59 18.20 6.09 14.70
CA PHE A 59 17.18 5.40 13.90
C PHE A 59 17.11 6.04 12.53
N ARG A 60 17.05 5.24 11.46
CA ARG A 60 16.86 5.76 10.11
C ARG A 60 15.43 5.50 9.66
N LEU A 61 14.75 6.54 9.19
CA LEU A 61 13.42 6.39 8.60
C LEU A 61 13.55 5.75 7.23
N ALA A 62 12.97 4.57 7.05
CA ALA A 62 12.78 3.93 5.76
C ALA A 62 11.28 3.83 5.48
N TYR A 63 10.87 4.17 4.26
CA TYR A 63 9.48 4.10 3.86
C TYR A 63 9.33 3.20 2.64
N ASP A 64 8.72 2.04 2.84
CA ASP A 64 8.38 1.12 1.77
C ASP A 64 6.91 1.32 1.35
N PRO A 65 6.64 1.84 0.14
CA PRO A 65 5.29 2.19 -0.26
C PRO A 65 4.44 0.97 -0.61
N ILE A 66 3.27 0.83 0.01
CA ILE A 66 2.23 -0.08 -0.47
C ILE A 66 1.40 0.63 -1.55
N ILE A 67 1.34 0.02 -2.74
CA ILE A 67 0.64 0.55 -3.90
C ILE A 67 -0.17 -0.60 -4.50
N VAL A 68 -1.49 -0.46 -4.48
CA VAL A 68 -2.39 -1.48 -5.02
C VAL A 68 -2.81 -1.12 -6.43
N TYR A 69 -2.90 -2.12 -7.31
CA TYR A 69 -3.50 -2.00 -8.62
C TYR A 69 -4.76 -2.85 -8.69
N TYR A 70 -5.81 -2.37 -9.35
CA TYR A 70 -6.97 -3.20 -9.69
C TYR A 70 -7.57 -2.80 -11.03
N GLU A 71 -8.30 -3.74 -11.63
CA GLU A 71 -9.10 -3.55 -12.82
C GLU A 71 -10.30 -4.49 -12.79
N ASN A 72 -11.40 -4.09 -13.45
CA ASN A 72 -12.59 -4.93 -13.64
C ASN A 72 -13.16 -5.53 -12.34
N LEU A 73 -13.06 -4.80 -11.22
CA LEU A 73 -13.70 -5.21 -9.96
C LEU A 73 -15.22 -4.96 -10.05
N PRO A 74 -16.04 -5.83 -9.44
CA PRO A 74 -17.44 -5.49 -9.17
C PRO A 74 -17.53 -4.18 -8.37
N SER A 75 -18.57 -3.38 -8.59
CA SER A 75 -18.70 -2.06 -7.96
C SER A 75 -18.62 -2.11 -6.44
N GLU A 76 -19.19 -3.13 -5.80
CA GLU A 76 -19.10 -3.34 -4.35
C GLU A 76 -17.64 -3.51 -3.88
N LYS A 77 -16.82 -4.22 -4.66
CA LYS A 77 -15.41 -4.47 -4.36
C LYS A 77 -14.53 -3.28 -4.66
N GLU A 78 -14.86 -2.52 -5.69
CA GLU A 78 -14.18 -1.26 -5.98
C GLU A 78 -14.35 -0.26 -4.82
N ILE A 79 -15.59 -0.12 -4.32
CA ILE A 79 -15.89 0.73 -3.15
C ILE A 79 -15.12 0.25 -1.92
N GLU A 80 -15.15 -1.06 -1.61
CA GLU A 80 -14.41 -1.67 -0.50
C GLU A 80 -12.91 -1.35 -0.57
N VAL A 81 -12.30 -1.48 -1.75
CA VAL A 81 -10.88 -1.17 -1.97
C VAL A 81 -10.58 0.31 -1.77
N LEU A 82 -11.42 1.20 -2.30
CA LEU A 82 -11.23 2.65 -2.19
C LEU A 82 -11.33 3.11 -0.73
N GLU A 83 -12.35 2.68 0.00
CA GLU A 83 -12.53 3.00 1.41
C GLU A 83 -11.36 2.47 2.27
N ALA A 84 -10.92 1.24 2.01
CA ALA A 84 -9.78 0.67 2.71
C ALA A 84 -8.48 1.43 2.39
N CYS A 85 -8.27 1.83 1.13
CA CYS A 85 -7.13 2.64 0.73
C CYS A 85 -7.13 4.02 1.40
N GLU A 86 -8.29 4.67 1.49
CA GLU A 86 -8.44 5.96 2.17
C GLU A 86 -8.10 5.83 3.67
N LYS A 87 -8.68 4.84 4.36
CA LYS A 87 -8.43 4.59 5.79
C LYS A 87 -6.96 4.28 6.11
N THR A 88 -6.26 3.61 5.20
CA THR A 88 -4.88 3.17 5.39
C THR A 88 -3.84 4.12 4.79
N GLY A 89 -4.26 5.10 4.01
CA GLY A 89 -3.37 5.96 3.23
C GLY A 89 -2.66 5.24 2.06
N ILE A 90 -3.13 4.06 1.68
CA ILE A 90 -2.57 3.29 0.55
C ILE A 90 -2.98 3.95 -0.76
N LYS A 91 -2.04 3.96 -1.72
CA LYS A 91 -2.32 4.46 -3.06
C LYS A 91 -2.95 3.36 -3.92
N ALA A 92 -4.14 3.63 -4.45
CA ALA A 92 -4.78 2.83 -5.49
C ALA A 92 -4.41 3.30 -6.92
N LEU A 93 -4.11 2.35 -7.79
CA LEU A 93 -3.90 2.54 -9.22
C LEU A 93 -5.00 1.78 -9.99
N VAL A 94 -5.69 2.46 -10.90
CA VAL A 94 -6.84 1.86 -11.61
C VAL A 94 -6.54 1.74 -13.11
N GLY A 95 -6.87 0.55 -13.64
CA GLY A 95 -7.24 0.26 -15.03
C GLY A 95 -6.12 0.23 -16.09
N ASN A 96 -5.06 1.03 -15.95
CA ASN A 96 -4.03 1.11 -16.99
C ASN A 96 -2.83 0.17 -16.69
N PRO A 97 -2.52 -0.82 -17.55
CA PRO A 97 -1.43 -1.78 -17.34
C PRO A 97 -0.04 -1.13 -17.16
N TRP A 98 0.21 0.03 -17.76
CA TRP A 98 1.46 0.78 -17.59
C TRP A 98 1.66 1.26 -16.15
N LYS A 99 0.58 1.49 -15.41
CA LYS A 99 0.63 1.85 -13.98
C LYS A 99 1.08 0.67 -13.12
N MET A 100 0.89 -0.57 -13.58
CA MET A 100 1.24 -1.77 -12.83
C MET A 100 2.75 -1.92 -12.58
N LYS A 101 3.60 -1.23 -13.36
CA LYS A 101 5.07 -1.16 -13.10
C LYS A 101 5.41 -0.60 -11.71
N LYS A 102 4.52 0.18 -11.11
CA LYS A 102 4.72 0.81 -9.79
C LYS A 102 3.86 0.15 -8.71
N CYS A 103 3.08 -0.89 -9.00
CA CYS A 103 2.28 -1.54 -7.97
C CYS A 103 3.13 -2.54 -7.19
N THR A 104 2.81 -2.70 -5.92
CA THR A 104 3.36 -3.74 -5.05
C THR A 104 2.38 -4.88 -4.84
N HIS A 105 1.09 -4.66 -5.09
CA HIS A 105 0.04 -5.68 -4.97
C HIS A 105 -0.99 -5.51 -6.10
N LEU A 106 -1.51 -6.63 -6.60
CA LEU A 106 -2.64 -6.68 -7.53
C LEU A 106 -3.88 -7.16 -6.78
N ILE A 107 -4.93 -6.33 -6.71
CA ILE A 107 -6.25 -6.76 -6.25
C ILE A 107 -6.99 -7.37 -7.42
N SER A 108 -7.50 -8.59 -7.24
CA SER A 108 -8.41 -9.22 -8.19
C SER A 108 -9.60 -9.83 -7.46
N ALA A 109 -10.78 -9.76 -8.08
CA ALA A 109 -11.96 -10.50 -7.60
C ALA A 109 -11.85 -12.01 -7.89
N VAL A 110 -11.21 -12.34 -9.01
CA VAL A 110 -11.01 -13.72 -9.49
C VAL A 110 -9.68 -13.79 -10.23
N ALA A 111 -8.82 -14.75 -9.92
CA ALA A 111 -7.64 -15.03 -10.73
C ALA A 111 -8.06 -15.81 -11.98
N SER A 112 -7.99 -15.15 -13.13
CA SER A 112 -8.17 -15.76 -14.46
C SER A 112 -6.97 -15.42 -15.35
N CYS A 113 -6.79 -16.14 -16.46
CA CYS A 113 -5.65 -15.95 -17.36
C CYS A 113 -5.78 -14.67 -18.21
N THR A 114 -5.70 -13.51 -17.56
CA THR A 114 -5.67 -12.19 -18.19
C THR A 114 -4.22 -11.70 -18.33
N GLU A 115 -4.01 -10.73 -19.22
CA GLU A 115 -2.71 -10.07 -19.38
C GLU A 115 -2.18 -9.52 -18.05
N THR A 116 -3.04 -8.86 -17.26
CA THR A 116 -2.69 -8.28 -15.96
C THR A 116 -2.25 -9.33 -14.95
N ILE A 117 -2.97 -10.46 -14.85
CA ILE A 117 -2.59 -11.57 -13.96
C ILE A 117 -1.25 -12.16 -14.40
N MET A 118 -1.05 -12.36 -15.70
CA MET A 118 0.22 -12.88 -16.25
C MET A 118 1.39 -11.94 -15.97
N ILE A 119 1.24 -10.63 -16.17
CA ILE A 119 2.30 -9.67 -15.89
C ILE A 119 2.59 -9.63 -14.37
N ALA A 120 1.58 -9.73 -13.50
CA ALA A 120 1.79 -9.79 -12.06
C ALA A 120 2.60 -11.02 -11.66
N LEU A 121 2.28 -12.19 -12.20
CA LEU A 121 3.04 -13.42 -11.98
C LEU A 121 4.50 -13.31 -12.44
N ILE A 122 4.74 -12.82 -13.67
CA ILE A 122 6.09 -12.64 -14.22
C ILE A 122 6.92 -11.70 -13.35
N LYS A 123 6.29 -10.67 -12.77
CA LYS A 123 6.94 -9.69 -11.90
C LYS A 123 7.05 -10.13 -10.44
N GLY A 124 6.47 -11.27 -10.05
CA GLY A 124 6.38 -11.70 -8.66
C GLY A 124 5.53 -10.78 -7.79
N ILE A 125 4.56 -10.07 -8.38
CA ILE A 125 3.64 -9.19 -7.66
C ILE A 125 2.55 -10.06 -7.02
N PRO A 126 2.35 -9.98 -5.68
CA PRO A 126 1.27 -10.66 -5.00
C PRO A 126 -0.10 -10.34 -5.61
N ILE A 127 -0.85 -11.40 -5.94
CA ILE A 127 -2.22 -11.32 -6.40
C ILE A 127 -3.13 -11.63 -5.22
N ILE A 128 -3.91 -10.65 -4.80
CA ILE A 128 -4.66 -10.67 -3.55
C ILE A 128 -6.14 -10.35 -3.77
N TYR A 129 -6.97 -10.85 -2.89
CA TYR A 129 -8.40 -10.56 -2.81
C TYR A 129 -8.65 -9.32 -1.94
N SER A 130 -9.79 -8.65 -2.13
CA SER A 130 -10.11 -7.39 -1.42
C SER A 130 -10.05 -7.53 0.11
N THR A 131 -10.33 -8.73 0.64
CA THR A 131 -10.31 -9.02 2.07
C THR A 131 -8.99 -8.73 2.77
N TRP A 132 -7.86 -8.75 2.04
CA TRP A 132 -6.56 -8.37 2.61
C TRP A 132 -6.53 -6.90 3.00
N LEU A 133 -7.07 -6.01 2.15
CA LEU A 133 -7.19 -4.59 2.44
C LEU A 133 -8.21 -4.34 3.56
N SER A 134 -9.31 -5.10 3.58
CA SER A 134 -10.30 -5.03 4.64
C SER A 134 -9.74 -5.45 6.00
N GLU A 135 -8.90 -6.49 6.05
CA GLU A 135 -8.19 -6.84 7.29
C GLU A 135 -7.23 -5.72 7.69
N LEU A 136 -6.43 -5.20 6.75
CA LEU A 136 -5.47 -4.13 7.01
C LEU A 136 -6.16 -2.86 7.56
N ALA A 137 -7.33 -2.52 7.03
CA ALA A 137 -8.14 -1.37 7.44
C ALA A 137 -8.99 -1.63 8.70
N SER A 138 -8.97 -2.84 9.26
CA SER A 138 -9.77 -3.17 10.44
C SER A 138 -9.17 -2.56 11.71
N GLU A 139 -10.02 -2.08 12.62
CA GLU A 139 -9.57 -1.52 13.90
C GLU A 139 -8.75 -2.52 14.72
N ALA A 140 -9.15 -3.80 14.69
CA ALA A 140 -8.44 -4.86 15.38
C ALA A 140 -7.00 -4.99 14.86
N TYR A 141 -6.83 -4.94 13.54
CA TYR A 141 -5.52 -5.00 12.91
C TYR A 141 -4.69 -3.74 13.21
N MET A 142 -5.28 -2.55 13.08
CA MET A 142 -4.59 -1.28 13.39
C MET A 142 -4.15 -1.22 14.86
N LYS A 143 -4.92 -1.78 15.80
CA LYS A 143 -4.50 -1.94 17.20
C LYS A 143 -3.34 -2.93 17.35
N ARG A 144 -3.37 -4.07 16.65
CA ARG A 144 -2.25 -5.03 16.65
C ARG A 144 -0.97 -4.42 16.07
N MET A 145 -1.08 -3.58 15.04
CA MET A 145 0.04 -2.86 14.43
C MET A 145 0.82 -1.97 15.40
N GLN A 146 0.19 -1.50 16.47
CA GLN A 146 0.89 -0.75 17.54
C GLN A 146 1.91 -1.62 18.30
N HIS A 147 1.79 -2.95 18.20
CA HIS A 147 2.62 -3.92 18.91
C HIS A 147 3.35 -4.89 17.97
N SER A 148 2.90 -5.06 16.73
CA SER A 148 3.45 -5.97 15.72
C SER A 148 3.53 -5.29 14.35
N TYR A 149 4.74 -5.01 13.88
CA TYR A 149 4.99 -4.31 12.60
C TYR A 149 4.94 -5.24 11.37
N THR A 150 4.00 -6.18 11.33
CA THR A 150 3.92 -7.22 10.29
C THR A 150 2.67 -7.04 9.45
N LEU A 151 2.78 -7.04 8.12
CA LEU A 151 1.62 -7.04 7.20
C LEU A 151 0.77 -8.31 7.35
N PRO A 152 -0.54 -8.30 6.98
CA PRO A 152 -1.33 -9.52 6.96
C PRO A 152 -0.72 -10.46 5.90
N ASP A 153 -0.72 -11.77 6.19
CA ASP A 153 -0.19 -12.74 5.24
C ASP A 153 -1.11 -12.81 4.01
N TYR A 154 -0.64 -12.25 2.90
CA TYR A 154 -1.40 -12.17 1.65
C TYR A 154 -1.85 -13.55 1.13
N ARG A 155 -1.15 -14.62 1.50
CA ARG A 155 -1.47 -15.99 1.08
C ARG A 155 -2.79 -16.49 1.67
N LEU A 156 -3.26 -15.88 2.76
CA LEU A 156 -4.56 -16.16 3.35
C LEU A 156 -5.71 -15.45 2.62
N HIS A 157 -5.37 -14.56 1.68
CA HIS A 157 -6.31 -13.74 0.93
C HIS A 157 -6.08 -13.90 -0.58
N LEU A 158 -5.77 -15.11 -1.04
CA LEU A 158 -5.68 -15.36 -2.47
C LEU A 158 -7.08 -15.27 -3.10
N PRO A 159 -7.22 -14.63 -4.28
CA PRO A 159 -8.49 -14.62 -4.98
C PRO A 159 -8.87 -16.04 -5.45
N PRO A 160 -10.18 -16.33 -5.57
CA PRO A 160 -10.62 -17.57 -6.18
C PRO A 160 -10.10 -17.70 -7.62
N ILE A 161 -9.74 -18.92 -8.04
CA ILE A 161 -9.23 -19.19 -9.39
C ILE A 161 -10.41 -19.54 -10.31
N SER A 162 -10.49 -18.89 -11.47
CA SER A 162 -11.37 -19.33 -12.55
C SER A 162 -10.58 -20.07 -13.62
N PHE A 163 -11.05 -21.27 -13.94
CA PHE A 163 -10.51 -22.10 -15.02
C PHE A 163 -11.21 -21.85 -16.37
N SER A 164 -12.09 -20.85 -16.46
CA SER A 164 -12.68 -20.46 -17.74
C SER A 164 -11.58 -19.94 -18.66
N ILE A 165 -11.18 -20.76 -19.63
CA ILE A 165 -10.31 -20.35 -20.73
C ILE A 165 -11.02 -19.18 -21.43
N PRO A 166 -10.38 -18.01 -21.64
CA PRO A 166 -10.96 -16.99 -22.48
C PRO A 166 -11.23 -17.61 -23.84
N THR A 167 -12.51 -17.78 -24.19
CA THR A 167 -12.91 -18.14 -25.54
C THR A 167 -12.24 -17.15 -26.47
N SER A 168 -11.38 -17.67 -27.35
CA SER A 168 -10.50 -16.91 -28.23
C SER A 168 -11.20 -15.68 -28.80
N PRO A 169 -10.54 -14.51 -28.88
CA PRO A 169 -11.07 -13.45 -29.72
C PRO A 169 -11.19 -14.05 -31.12
N SER A 170 -12.37 -13.93 -31.75
CA SER A 170 -12.55 -14.29 -33.15
C SER A 170 -11.57 -13.46 -33.97
N SER A 171 -10.39 -14.00 -34.22
CA SER A 171 -9.42 -13.44 -35.14
C SER A 171 -10.00 -13.63 -36.53
N SER A 172 -10.85 -12.69 -36.96
CA SER A 172 -11.04 -12.44 -38.38
C SER A 172 -9.73 -11.88 -38.90
N PHE A 173 -8.78 -12.77 -39.20
CA PHE A 173 -7.69 -12.45 -40.10
C PHE A 173 -8.33 -12.10 -41.44
N HIS A 174 -8.50 -10.80 -41.70
CA HIS A 174 -8.66 -10.34 -43.07
C HIS A 174 -7.33 -10.62 -43.76
N ASN A 175 -7.29 -11.71 -44.54
CA ASN A 175 -6.26 -11.90 -45.54
C ASN A 175 -6.36 -10.73 -46.51
N ASN A 176 -5.43 -9.79 -46.38
CA ASN A 176 -5.28 -8.73 -47.36
C ASN A 176 -4.44 -9.30 -48.52
N ASP A 177 -5.07 -10.17 -49.32
CA ASP A 177 -4.55 -10.65 -50.60
C ASP A 177 -4.65 -9.51 -51.62
N ASN A 178 -3.74 -8.52 -51.50
CA ASN A 178 -3.47 -7.57 -52.56
C ASN A 178 -1.95 -7.41 -52.70
N ARG A 179 -1.35 -8.42 -53.34
CA ARG A 179 -0.11 -8.26 -54.11
C ARG A 179 -0.35 -8.81 -55.51
N ARG A 180 -0.72 -7.93 -56.43
CA ARG A 180 -0.44 -8.02 -57.86
C ARG A 180 -0.13 -6.62 -58.37
#